data_AF-A0A963DCB4-F1
#
_entry.id   AF-A0A963DCB4-F1
#
_cell.length_a   1.000
_cell.length_b   1.000
_cell.length_c   1.000
_cell.angle_alpha   90.00
_cell.angle_beta   90.00
_cell.angle_gamma   90.00
#
_symmetry.space_group_name_H-M   'P 1'
#
loop_
_entity.id
_entity.type
_entity.pdbx_description
1 polymer ?
#
loop_
_entity_poly.entity_id
_entity_poly.type
_entity_poly.pdbx_seq_one_letter_code
_entity_poly.pdbx_strand_id
1 'polypeptide(L)'
;MNDYLKAVPVESDVPPAPAEAACIGAARWLAHALTDTPLLLAPPQPAGAPDAASADHPTADDTTTEAHDAPPGEAPDEAKPVVPILASIDVFGVADPVPWPPFEADLLLCDATLTPPQTDCPVEALPATLPELDARLAAAGELRVALAVAGDPLSNGPGRRLLAALGPDRVRLHAAVGPLQTALARVGFGIADVQVLDMAQLGPDGVLARLRRGRLYALCPGHHGTQAAGRLLERAGLHQARVWRIAADPGTPVEALLAFELRDRPAPDPDRSFVLAYTAGADGSSRDWPGIAADGDDTALPEAARLLALAWLQPGEDEYGWSIEGEEPLLALDWSRERPEARIHCVGSDPARLADLVRIHLGGQGIAAMPDGSFRGLESLPDPNVVFLRAGPEFTQQVRTAWDRLRPAGRMVVAAESEQARLELMQFAHRQRPALWQDLAVSHGDGATRFELGAARCVRLMGWRKAARG
;
A
#
# COMPACT_ATOMS: atom_id res chain seq x y z
N MET A 1 9.65 -18.77 17.06
CA MET A 1 9.97 -18.19 15.73
C MET A 1 11.37 -17.58 15.78
N ASN A 2 12.40 -18.38 16.10
CA ASN A 2 13.77 -17.87 16.30
C ASN A 2 14.89 -18.84 15.87
N ASP A 3 14.57 -19.95 15.18
CA ASP A 3 15.56 -21.01 14.88
C ASP A 3 15.88 -21.21 13.38
N TYR A 4 15.33 -20.41 12.47
CA TYR A 4 15.46 -20.66 11.02
C TYR A 4 16.62 -19.95 10.30
N LEU A 5 17.52 -19.24 10.98
CA LEU A 5 18.60 -18.48 10.33
C LEU A 5 19.99 -18.85 10.86
N LYS A 6 20.51 -20.02 10.47
CA LYS A 6 21.95 -20.33 10.57
C LYS A 6 22.61 -20.20 9.19
N ALA A 7 23.61 -19.32 9.14
CA ALA A 7 24.41 -19.00 7.96
C ALA A 7 25.28 -20.18 7.49
N VAL A 8 25.47 -20.31 6.18
CA VAL A 8 26.40 -21.25 5.52
C VAL A 8 27.58 -20.44 4.95
N PRO A 9 28.84 -20.84 5.15
CA PRO A 9 30.00 -20.13 4.59
C PRO A 9 30.29 -20.56 3.14
N VAL A 10 30.76 -19.62 2.31
CA VAL A 10 31.08 -19.77 0.89
C VAL A 10 32.61 -19.87 0.71
N GLU A 11 33.10 -20.93 0.07
CA GLU A 11 34.46 -21.01 -0.47
C GLU A 11 34.44 -20.63 -1.96
N SER A 12 35.40 -19.80 -2.38
CA SER A 12 35.55 -19.26 -3.73
C SER A 12 36.68 -19.94 -4.48
N ASP A 13 36.43 -20.41 -5.70
CA ASP A 13 37.43 -20.39 -6.79
C ASP A 13 36.83 -20.84 -8.13
N VAL A 14 36.68 -19.94 -9.12
CA VAL A 14 36.60 -20.27 -10.57
C VAL A 14 37.06 -19.06 -11.43
N PRO A 15 37.86 -19.27 -12.52
CA PRO A 15 38.43 -18.23 -13.40
C PRO A 15 37.49 -17.80 -14.57
N PRO A 16 37.86 -16.84 -15.46
CA PRO A 16 36.89 -16.07 -16.25
C PRO A 16 36.69 -16.46 -17.73
N ALA A 17 35.57 -15.93 -18.27
CA ALA A 17 35.19 -15.59 -19.67
C ALA A 17 34.41 -16.65 -20.50
N PRO A 18 33.64 -16.28 -21.56
CA PRO A 18 33.44 -14.97 -22.19
C PRO A 18 31.94 -14.55 -22.41
N ALA A 19 31.77 -13.49 -23.19
CA ALA A 19 30.63 -12.57 -23.29
C ALA A 19 29.42 -12.99 -24.16
N GLU A 20 28.36 -12.19 -23.99
CA GLU A 20 27.26 -11.85 -24.94
C GLU A 20 26.13 -12.87 -25.21
N ALA A 21 25.00 -12.64 -24.53
CA ALA A 21 23.67 -12.53 -25.16
C ALA A 21 22.72 -11.80 -24.19
N ALA A 22 22.21 -10.64 -24.61
CA ALA A 22 21.26 -9.84 -23.85
C ALA A 22 19.86 -10.46 -23.88
N CYS A 23 19.32 -10.84 -22.72
CA CYS A 23 17.92 -11.26 -22.57
C CYS A 23 17.15 -10.18 -21.77
N ILE A 24 16.41 -9.34 -22.49
CA ILE A 24 15.52 -8.30 -21.97
C ILE A 24 14.08 -8.78 -22.16
N GLY A 25 13.49 -9.45 -21.17
CA GLY A 25 12.15 -10.07 -21.30
C GLY A 25 11.12 -9.74 -20.21
N ALA A 26 11.55 -9.46 -18.96
CA ALA A 26 10.60 -9.43 -17.84
C ALA A 26 10.11 -8.02 -17.40
N ALA A 27 10.80 -6.94 -17.80
CA ALA A 27 10.53 -5.60 -17.27
C ALA A 27 9.39 -4.82 -17.98
N ARG A 28 8.72 -5.40 -18.99
CA ARG A 28 7.89 -4.63 -19.96
C ARG A 28 6.39 -4.51 -19.64
N TRP A 29 5.83 -5.38 -18.81
CA TRP A 29 4.36 -5.51 -18.68
C TRP A 29 3.71 -4.65 -17.58
N LEU A 30 4.47 -4.12 -16.63
CA LEU A 30 3.92 -3.52 -15.41
C LEU A 30 3.77 -1.99 -15.43
N ALA A 31 4.34 -1.29 -16.41
CA ALA A 31 4.51 0.17 -16.37
C ALA A 31 3.27 1.03 -16.72
N HIS A 32 2.11 0.45 -17.11
CA HIS A 32 1.01 1.25 -17.70
C HIS A 32 -0.43 0.82 -17.32
N ALA A 33 -0.62 -0.03 -16.31
CA ALA A 33 -1.93 -0.63 -16.05
C ALA A 33 -2.77 0.04 -14.94
N LEU A 34 -2.31 1.10 -14.26
CA LEU A 34 -3.03 1.66 -13.10
C LEU A 34 -3.15 3.18 -13.04
N THR A 35 -2.92 3.92 -14.12
CA THR A 35 -3.09 5.40 -14.07
C THR A 35 -4.53 5.89 -14.12
N ASP A 36 -5.53 5.10 -14.50
CA ASP A 36 -6.92 5.56 -14.49
C ASP A 36 -7.88 4.37 -14.44
N THR A 37 -8.41 4.01 -13.27
CA THR A 37 -9.82 3.59 -13.00
C THR A 37 -9.93 3.10 -11.53
N PRO A 38 -10.87 3.61 -10.71
CA PRO A 38 -11.13 3.06 -9.38
C PRO A 38 -11.82 1.68 -9.49
N LEU A 39 -11.21 0.62 -8.92
CA LEU A 39 -11.84 -0.69 -8.74
C LEU A 39 -12.92 -0.61 -7.65
N LEU A 40 -14.12 -0.17 -8.02
CA LEU A 40 -15.33 -0.37 -7.23
C LEU A 40 -15.90 -1.76 -7.55
N LEU A 41 -15.43 -2.79 -6.84
CA LEU A 41 -16.20 -4.02 -6.70
C LEU A 41 -17.31 -3.75 -5.68
N ALA A 42 -18.53 -3.53 -6.18
CA ALA A 42 -19.71 -3.47 -5.31
C ALA A 42 -19.88 -4.82 -4.60
N PRO A 43 -20.12 -4.85 -3.27
CA PRO A 43 -20.42 -6.10 -2.58
C PRO A 43 -21.75 -6.66 -3.07
N PRO A 44 -21.91 -8.00 -3.17
CA PRO A 44 -23.21 -8.60 -3.45
C PRO A 44 -24.19 -8.25 -2.33
N GLN A 45 -25.37 -7.77 -2.71
CA GLN A 45 -26.48 -7.48 -1.81
C GLN A 45 -26.93 -8.80 -1.13
N PRO A 46 -27.13 -8.83 0.20
CA PRO A 46 -27.68 -10.02 0.86
C PRO A 46 -29.15 -10.18 0.46
N ALA A 47 -29.48 -11.36 -0.09
CA ALA A 47 -30.86 -11.80 -0.28
C ALA A 47 -31.57 -11.84 1.09
N GLY A 48 -32.71 -11.18 1.17
CA GLY A 48 -33.50 -11.06 2.40
C GLY A 48 -33.90 -12.43 2.97
N ALA A 49 -33.69 -12.59 4.27
CA ALA A 49 -34.28 -13.67 5.04
C ALA A 49 -35.79 -13.39 5.24
N PRO A 50 -36.68 -14.39 5.11
CA PRO A 50 -38.07 -14.23 5.52
C PRO A 50 -38.23 -14.48 7.03
N ASP A 51 -39.05 -13.64 7.65
CA ASP A 51 -39.46 -13.69 9.05
C ASP A 51 -40.15 -15.02 9.42
N ALA A 52 -39.80 -15.52 10.61
CA ALA A 52 -40.55 -16.57 11.30
C ALA A 52 -41.58 -15.94 12.25
N ALA A 53 -42.87 -16.11 11.95
CA ALA A 53 -43.93 -16.07 12.96
C ALA A 53 -45.12 -16.94 12.55
N SER A 54 -45.58 -17.73 13.51
CA SER A 54 -46.60 -18.78 13.48
C SER A 54 -48.03 -18.30 13.16
N ALA A 55 -48.83 -19.13 12.47
CA ALA A 55 -50.02 -19.80 13.03
C ALA A 55 -50.91 -20.46 11.95
N ASP A 56 -51.43 -21.64 12.30
CA ASP A 56 -52.69 -22.27 11.90
C ASP A 56 -52.95 -22.78 10.46
N HIS A 57 -53.10 -24.11 10.37
CA HIS A 57 -53.91 -24.86 9.40
C HIS A 57 -55.42 -24.53 9.57
N PRO A 58 -56.30 -24.64 8.55
CA PRO A 58 -56.56 -25.94 7.89
C PRO A 58 -57.08 -25.96 6.42
N THR A 59 -56.91 -27.16 5.81
CA THR A 59 -57.77 -27.91 4.86
C THR A 59 -58.33 -27.31 3.55
N ALA A 60 -58.11 -28.07 2.47
CA ALA A 60 -59.07 -28.60 1.47
C ALA A 60 -58.72 -28.31 0.00
N ASP A 61 -58.78 -29.39 -0.80
CA ASP A 61 -59.06 -29.54 -2.24
C ASP A 61 -58.99 -28.30 -3.14
N ASP A 62 -58.35 -28.38 -4.32
CA ASP A 62 -58.92 -29.07 -5.48
C ASP A 62 -57.96 -29.05 -6.68
N THR A 63 -58.11 -30.07 -7.52
CA THR A 63 -57.52 -30.25 -8.85
C THR A 63 -57.72 -29.07 -9.81
N THR A 64 -56.71 -28.71 -10.63
CA THR A 64 -56.88 -28.61 -12.11
C THR A 64 -55.51 -28.61 -12.82
N THR A 65 -55.37 -29.52 -13.77
CA THR A 65 -54.37 -29.56 -14.84
C THR A 65 -54.74 -28.55 -15.93
N GLU A 66 -53.80 -27.78 -16.47
CA GLU A 66 -53.86 -27.39 -17.89
C GLU A 66 -52.46 -27.00 -18.41
N ALA A 67 -52.16 -27.50 -19.60
CA ALA A 67 -50.90 -27.38 -20.31
C ALA A 67 -51.14 -26.67 -21.65
N HIS A 68 -50.31 -25.68 -21.97
CA HIS A 68 -49.99 -25.07 -23.28
C HIS A 68 -49.41 -23.68 -22.92
N ASP A 69 -48.35 -23.14 -23.49
CA ASP A 69 -47.68 -23.32 -24.76
C ASP A 69 -46.25 -22.80 -24.58
N ALA A 70 -45.26 -23.51 -25.09
CA ALA A 70 -43.96 -22.91 -25.40
C ALA A 70 -43.97 -22.50 -26.88
N PRO A 71 -43.67 -21.23 -27.22
CA PRO A 71 -43.07 -20.92 -28.49
C PRO A 71 -41.54 -20.82 -28.36
N PRO A 72 -40.82 -21.12 -29.45
CA PRO A 72 -39.43 -21.53 -29.43
C PRO A 72 -38.48 -20.35 -29.71
N GLY A 73 -37.22 -20.52 -29.28
CA GLY A 73 -36.10 -19.72 -29.79
C GLY A 73 -35.26 -19.07 -28.70
N GLU A 74 -34.66 -19.85 -27.81
CA GLU A 74 -33.33 -19.46 -27.34
C GLU A 74 -32.42 -19.55 -28.56
N ALA A 75 -31.98 -18.38 -29.02
CA ALA A 75 -30.89 -18.24 -29.96
C ALA A 75 -29.70 -19.09 -29.47
N PRO A 76 -28.88 -19.65 -30.38
CA PRO A 76 -27.65 -20.29 -29.94
C PRO A 76 -26.90 -19.29 -29.06
N ASP A 77 -26.56 -19.72 -27.84
CA ASP A 77 -25.62 -19.02 -26.97
C ASP A 77 -24.36 -18.79 -27.81
N GLU A 78 -24.27 -17.58 -28.37
CA GLU A 78 -23.20 -17.17 -29.26
C GLU A 78 -21.97 -17.13 -28.36
N ALA A 79 -21.24 -18.25 -28.36
CA ALA A 79 -20.13 -18.51 -27.44
C ALA A 79 -19.13 -17.36 -27.54
N LYS A 80 -19.28 -16.39 -26.64
CA LYS A 80 -18.44 -15.20 -26.61
C LYS A 80 -17.00 -15.67 -26.52
N PRO A 81 -16.10 -15.17 -27.38
CA PRO A 81 -14.75 -15.71 -27.46
C PRO A 81 -14.05 -15.54 -26.12
N VAL A 82 -13.76 -16.69 -25.49
CA VAL A 82 -12.96 -16.81 -24.29
C VAL A 82 -11.50 -16.70 -24.72
N VAL A 83 -10.76 -15.75 -24.13
CA VAL A 83 -9.31 -15.61 -24.26
C VAL A 83 -8.69 -16.44 -23.13
N PRO A 84 -8.25 -17.69 -23.36
CA PRO A 84 -7.52 -18.44 -22.35
C PRO A 84 -6.12 -17.83 -22.16
N ILE A 85 -5.83 -17.31 -20.98
CA ILE A 85 -4.45 -16.92 -20.63
C ILE A 85 -3.79 -18.14 -19.98
N LEU A 86 -2.93 -18.78 -20.75
CA LEU A 86 -2.18 -19.97 -20.38
C LEU A 86 -0.87 -19.54 -19.74
N ALA A 87 -0.76 -19.80 -18.45
CA ALA A 87 0.52 -19.68 -17.79
C ALA A 87 1.27 -20.99 -17.94
N SER A 88 2.56 -20.90 -18.23
CA SER A 88 3.47 -22.02 -18.00
C SER A 88 4.75 -21.55 -17.35
N ILE A 89 5.30 -22.49 -16.60
CA ILE A 89 6.58 -22.38 -15.93
C ILE A 89 7.56 -23.10 -16.83
N ASP A 90 8.28 -22.35 -17.66
CA ASP A 90 9.46 -22.91 -18.34
C ASP A 90 10.77 -22.24 -17.86
N VAL A 91 10.74 -21.43 -16.79
CA VAL A 91 11.87 -20.54 -16.48
C VAL A 91 12.41 -20.61 -15.04
N PHE A 92 12.12 -21.66 -14.26
CA PHE A 92 12.56 -21.69 -12.84
C PHE A 92 13.24 -22.98 -12.38
N GLY A 93 13.82 -23.77 -13.29
CA GLY A 93 14.66 -24.92 -12.91
C GLY A 93 13.88 -26.13 -12.37
N VAL A 94 12.59 -26.26 -12.72
CA VAL A 94 11.91 -27.57 -12.65
C VAL A 94 12.47 -28.40 -13.80
N ALA A 95 13.04 -29.57 -13.49
CA ALA A 95 13.74 -30.41 -14.47
C ALA A 95 12.84 -30.91 -15.61
N ASP A 96 11.52 -30.86 -15.41
CA ASP A 96 10.50 -31.15 -16.40
C ASP A 96 9.58 -29.91 -16.57
N PRO A 97 9.29 -29.48 -17.82
CA PRO A 97 8.34 -28.39 -18.05
C PRO A 97 7.00 -28.79 -17.45
N VAL A 98 6.38 -27.88 -16.68
CA VAL A 98 5.03 -28.12 -16.17
C VAL A 98 4.13 -28.30 -17.39
N PRO A 99 3.42 -29.44 -17.51
CA PRO A 99 2.59 -29.69 -18.67
C PRO A 99 1.56 -28.57 -18.79
N TRP A 100 1.48 -27.99 -19.98
CA TRP A 100 0.57 -26.91 -20.28
C TRP A 100 -0.87 -27.34 -19.93
N PRO A 101 -1.64 -26.51 -19.22
CA PRO A 101 -3.03 -26.84 -18.96
C PRO A 101 -3.78 -26.98 -20.30
N PRO A 102 -4.75 -27.90 -20.40
CA PRO A 102 -5.49 -28.09 -21.63
C PRO A 102 -6.19 -26.79 -22.05
N PHE A 103 -6.08 -26.46 -23.33
CA PHE A 103 -6.62 -25.25 -23.89
C PHE A 103 -7.13 -25.45 -25.31
N GLU A 104 -8.01 -24.56 -25.71
CA GLU A 104 -8.59 -24.50 -27.05
C GLU A 104 -8.49 -23.04 -27.50
N ALA A 105 -7.74 -22.82 -28.58
CA ALA A 105 -7.48 -21.50 -29.14
C ALA A 105 -7.33 -21.58 -30.65
N ASP A 106 -7.74 -20.52 -31.34
CA ASP A 106 -7.54 -20.34 -32.77
C ASP A 106 -6.18 -19.68 -33.07
N LEU A 107 -5.55 -19.09 -32.05
CA LEU A 107 -4.25 -18.42 -32.10
C LEU A 107 -3.55 -18.52 -30.76
N LEU A 108 -2.25 -18.81 -30.75
CA LEU A 108 -1.40 -18.74 -29.56
C LEU A 108 -0.39 -17.60 -29.68
N LEU A 109 -0.43 -16.66 -28.73
CA LEU A 109 0.61 -15.64 -28.53
C LEU A 109 1.58 -16.13 -27.45
N CYS A 110 2.83 -16.43 -27.80
CA CYS A 110 3.80 -17.02 -26.89
C CYS A 110 4.94 -16.05 -26.52
N ASP A 111 5.20 -15.91 -25.24
CA ASP A 111 6.39 -15.24 -24.73
C ASP A 111 7.65 -15.92 -25.31
N ALA A 112 8.57 -15.10 -25.83
CA ALA A 112 9.79 -15.57 -26.48
C ALA A 112 10.74 -16.33 -25.54
N THR A 113 10.53 -16.23 -24.22
CA THR A 113 11.31 -16.96 -23.21
C THR A 113 10.81 -18.38 -22.95
N LEU A 114 9.70 -18.79 -23.58
CA LEU A 114 9.08 -20.10 -23.40
C LEU A 114 9.20 -20.96 -24.65
N THR A 115 9.28 -22.27 -24.45
CA THR A 115 9.00 -23.21 -25.52
C THR A 115 7.48 -23.32 -25.68
N PRO A 116 6.89 -23.01 -26.85
CA PRO A 116 5.45 -23.06 -27.01
C PRO A 116 4.93 -24.50 -26.84
N PRO A 117 3.72 -24.70 -26.29
CA PRO A 117 3.05 -25.99 -26.28
C PRO A 117 2.88 -26.55 -27.70
N GLN A 118 2.85 -27.87 -27.81
CA GLN A 118 2.36 -28.52 -29.03
C GLN A 118 0.90 -28.14 -29.24
N THR A 119 0.59 -27.54 -30.38
CA THR A 119 -0.75 -27.06 -30.73
C THR A 119 -0.96 -27.13 -32.24
N ASP A 120 -2.21 -27.29 -32.65
CA ASP A 120 -2.64 -27.27 -34.05
C ASP A 120 -2.95 -25.84 -34.55
N CYS A 121 -2.97 -24.84 -33.66
CA CYS A 121 -3.22 -23.44 -34.01
C CYS A 121 -1.91 -22.70 -34.36
N PRO A 122 -1.98 -21.61 -35.16
CA PRO A 122 -0.81 -20.76 -35.39
C PRO A 122 -0.24 -20.21 -34.08
N VAL A 123 1.09 -20.16 -34.01
CA VAL A 123 1.85 -19.57 -32.90
C VAL A 123 2.55 -18.30 -33.38
N GLU A 124 2.29 -17.20 -32.69
CA GLU A 124 2.92 -15.91 -32.92
C GLU A 124 3.67 -15.46 -31.66
N ALA A 125 4.64 -14.57 -31.83
CA ALA A 125 5.31 -13.95 -30.70
C ALA A 125 4.31 -13.07 -29.93
N LEU A 126 4.32 -13.20 -28.60
CA LEU A 126 3.60 -12.28 -27.74
C LEU A 126 4.16 -10.86 -27.94
N PRO A 127 3.32 -9.86 -28.26
CA PRO A 127 3.77 -8.48 -28.45
C PRO A 127 4.57 -7.98 -27.25
N ALA A 128 5.56 -7.11 -27.47
CA ALA A 128 6.47 -6.69 -26.41
C ALA A 128 5.87 -5.60 -25.51
N THR A 129 4.82 -4.94 -25.97
CA THR A 129 4.17 -3.84 -25.25
C THR A 129 2.66 -4.03 -25.15
N LEU A 130 2.07 -3.44 -24.12
CA LEU A 130 0.62 -3.49 -23.89
C LEU A 130 -0.20 -2.90 -25.04
N PRO A 131 0.16 -1.75 -25.64
CA PRO A 131 -0.60 -1.21 -26.78
C PRO A 131 -0.56 -2.13 -28.01
N GLU A 132 0.58 -2.79 -28.25
CA GLU A 132 0.69 -3.77 -29.35
C GLU A 132 -0.14 -5.02 -29.05
N LEU A 133 -0.17 -5.47 -27.79
CA LEU A 133 -1.03 -6.58 -27.37
C LEU A 133 -2.51 -6.24 -27.57
N ASP A 134 -2.95 -5.06 -27.15
CA ASP A 134 -4.33 -4.60 -27.34
C ASP A 134 -4.69 -4.51 -28.82
N ALA A 135 -3.81 -3.94 -29.65
CA ALA A 135 -4.00 -3.86 -31.09
C ALA A 135 -4.07 -5.25 -31.74
N ARG A 136 -3.23 -6.19 -31.29
CA ARG A 136 -3.22 -7.57 -31.79
C ARG A 136 -4.48 -8.32 -31.39
N LEU A 137 -4.98 -8.13 -30.17
CA LEU A 137 -6.24 -8.70 -29.69
C LEU A 137 -7.43 -8.11 -30.44
N ALA A 138 -7.44 -6.81 -30.70
CA ALA A 138 -8.47 -6.17 -31.52
C ALA A 138 -8.47 -6.71 -32.97
N ALA A 139 -7.29 -6.90 -33.57
CA ALA A 139 -7.14 -7.49 -34.90
C ALA A 139 -7.54 -8.98 -34.94
N ALA A 140 -7.48 -9.69 -33.82
CA ALA A 140 -7.93 -11.08 -33.73
C ALA A 140 -9.46 -11.20 -33.78
N GLY A 141 -10.22 -10.13 -33.55
CA GLY A 141 -11.68 -10.12 -33.64
C GLY A 141 -12.32 -11.15 -32.71
N GLU A 142 -13.03 -12.11 -33.30
CA GLU A 142 -13.76 -13.16 -32.58
C GLU A 142 -12.94 -14.44 -32.34
N LEU A 143 -11.66 -14.45 -32.69
CA LEU A 143 -10.79 -15.60 -32.45
C LEU A 143 -10.58 -15.83 -30.94
N ARG A 144 -10.51 -17.10 -30.55
CA ARG A 144 -10.07 -17.53 -29.22
C ARG A 144 -8.55 -17.42 -29.15
N VAL A 145 -8.05 -16.36 -28.53
CA VAL A 145 -6.60 -16.14 -28.41
C VAL A 145 -6.09 -16.74 -27.11
N ALA A 146 -5.15 -17.66 -27.21
CA ALA A 146 -4.36 -18.12 -26.08
C ALA A 146 -3.14 -17.23 -25.86
N LEU A 147 -2.82 -16.88 -24.61
CA LEU A 147 -1.57 -16.21 -24.27
C LEU A 147 -0.71 -17.13 -23.43
N ALA A 148 0.46 -17.54 -23.93
CA ALA A 148 1.48 -18.25 -23.19
C ALA A 148 2.46 -17.26 -22.55
N VAL A 149 2.40 -17.11 -21.22
CA VAL A 149 3.20 -16.11 -20.47
C VAL A 149 4.12 -16.77 -19.44
N ALA A 150 5.32 -16.21 -19.28
CA ALA A 150 6.31 -16.77 -18.37
C ALA A 150 6.03 -16.35 -16.92
N GLY A 151 5.87 -17.31 -16.02
CA GLY A 151 5.54 -17.05 -14.61
C GLY A 151 4.04 -16.96 -14.37
N ASP A 152 3.60 -16.07 -13.48
CA ASP A 152 2.20 -15.99 -13.07
C ASP A 152 1.45 -14.83 -13.78
N PRO A 153 0.28 -15.09 -14.40
CA PRO A 153 -0.48 -14.08 -15.13
C PRO A 153 -0.93 -12.88 -14.29
N LEU A 154 -1.07 -13.05 -12.97
CA LEU A 154 -1.54 -12.02 -12.05
C LEU A 154 -0.41 -11.31 -11.32
N SER A 155 0.78 -11.92 -11.24
CA SER A 155 1.96 -11.35 -10.61
C SER A 155 2.79 -10.52 -11.58
N ASN A 156 3.13 -11.08 -12.74
CA ASN A 156 4.07 -10.47 -13.69
C ASN A 156 3.59 -10.55 -15.15
N GLY A 157 2.43 -11.16 -15.39
CA GLY A 157 1.80 -11.23 -16.69
C GLY A 157 0.70 -10.18 -16.93
N PRO A 158 0.04 -10.22 -18.09
CA PRO A 158 -0.98 -9.25 -18.51
C PRO A 158 -2.38 -9.53 -17.91
N GLY A 159 -2.53 -10.55 -17.07
CA GLY A 159 -3.83 -11.09 -16.65
C GLY A 159 -4.71 -10.06 -15.94
N ARG A 160 -4.17 -9.26 -15.02
CA ARG A 160 -4.95 -8.21 -14.32
C ARG A 160 -5.55 -7.18 -15.28
N ARG A 161 -4.76 -6.71 -16.26
CA ARG A 161 -5.22 -5.73 -17.25
C ARG A 161 -6.26 -6.35 -18.18
N LEU A 162 -6.02 -7.57 -18.65
CA LEU A 162 -6.95 -8.24 -19.55
C LEU A 162 -8.28 -8.51 -18.85
N LEU A 163 -8.26 -8.92 -17.58
CA LEU A 163 -9.47 -9.00 -16.75
C LEU A 163 -10.20 -7.65 -16.66
N ALA A 164 -9.48 -6.55 -16.45
CA ALA A 164 -10.08 -5.22 -16.38
C ALA A 164 -10.67 -4.75 -17.73
N ALA A 165 -10.01 -5.07 -18.84
CA ALA A 165 -10.41 -4.62 -20.18
C ALA A 165 -11.52 -5.48 -20.80
N LEU A 166 -11.49 -6.80 -20.58
CA LEU A 166 -12.38 -7.76 -21.24
C LEU A 166 -13.43 -8.36 -20.30
N GLY A 167 -13.23 -8.23 -18.98
CA GLY A 167 -14.07 -8.83 -17.95
C GLY A 167 -13.69 -10.29 -17.63
N PRO A 168 -14.07 -10.78 -16.43
CA PRO A 168 -13.76 -12.14 -15.99
C PRO A 168 -14.41 -13.23 -16.85
N ASP A 169 -15.53 -12.93 -17.50
CA ASP A 169 -16.24 -13.89 -18.36
C ASP A 169 -15.47 -14.17 -19.67
N ARG A 170 -14.58 -13.26 -20.08
CA ARG A 170 -13.81 -13.36 -21.32
C ARG A 170 -12.35 -13.74 -21.12
N VAL A 171 -11.90 -13.83 -19.87
CA VAL A 171 -10.50 -14.09 -19.53
C VAL A 171 -10.41 -15.25 -18.56
N ARG A 172 -9.87 -16.36 -19.03
CA ARG A 172 -9.61 -17.53 -18.18
C ARG A 172 -8.15 -17.53 -17.76
N LEU A 173 -7.89 -17.45 -16.47
CA LEU A 173 -6.54 -17.49 -15.92
C LEU A 173 -6.17 -18.90 -15.46
N HIS A 174 -4.97 -19.35 -15.84
CA HIS A 174 -4.35 -20.54 -15.27
C HIS A 174 -3.27 -20.11 -14.28
N ALA A 175 -3.39 -20.54 -13.03
CA ALA A 175 -2.44 -20.16 -11.98
C ALA A 175 -1.06 -20.80 -12.24
N ALA A 176 -0.01 -20.05 -11.92
CA ALA A 176 1.38 -20.53 -11.99
C ALA A 176 2.22 -19.92 -10.87
N VAL A 177 3.49 -20.30 -10.80
CA VAL A 177 4.46 -19.74 -9.87
C VAL A 177 5.19 -18.59 -10.56
N GLY A 178 5.06 -17.39 -10.00
CA GLY A 178 5.73 -16.19 -10.48
C GLY A 178 7.18 -16.07 -9.99
N PRO A 179 8.02 -15.23 -10.63
CA PRO A 179 9.42 -15.05 -10.27
C PRO A 179 9.63 -14.57 -8.84
N LEU A 180 8.73 -13.71 -8.32
CA LEU A 180 8.81 -13.26 -6.94
C LEU A 180 8.55 -14.40 -5.95
N GLN A 181 7.56 -15.25 -6.21
CA GLN A 181 7.28 -16.40 -5.35
C GLN A 181 8.47 -17.36 -5.32
N THR A 182 9.07 -17.63 -6.49
CA THR A 182 10.30 -18.42 -6.57
C THR A 182 11.43 -17.78 -5.76
N ALA A 183 11.67 -16.47 -5.93
CA ALA A 183 12.72 -15.77 -5.20
C ALA A 183 12.51 -15.82 -3.68
N LEU A 184 11.28 -15.61 -3.20
CA LEU A 184 10.94 -15.65 -1.77
C LEU A 184 11.11 -17.06 -1.17
N ALA A 185 10.73 -18.11 -1.90
CA ALA A 185 10.91 -19.49 -1.46
C ALA A 185 12.38 -19.82 -1.19
N ARG A 186 13.31 -19.24 -1.95
CA ARG A 186 14.76 -19.43 -1.78
C ARG A 186 15.30 -18.85 -0.48
N VAL A 187 14.59 -17.90 0.12
CA VAL A 187 14.91 -17.29 1.43
C VAL A 187 13.94 -17.72 2.52
N GLY A 188 13.04 -18.66 2.24
CA GLY A 188 12.12 -19.25 3.22
C GLY A 188 10.91 -18.38 3.58
N PHE A 189 10.53 -17.44 2.72
CA PHE A 189 9.36 -16.58 2.91
C PHE A 189 8.23 -16.93 1.94
N GLY A 190 7.00 -16.80 2.40
CA GLY A 190 5.80 -16.80 1.58
C GLY A 190 5.43 -15.40 1.09
N ILE A 191 4.62 -15.33 0.04
CA ILE A 191 4.12 -14.05 -0.49
C ILE A 191 3.28 -13.27 0.52
N ALA A 192 2.62 -13.97 1.45
CA ALA A 192 1.82 -13.37 2.52
C ALA A 192 2.67 -12.74 3.64
N ASP A 193 3.96 -13.08 3.72
CA ASP A 193 4.88 -12.56 4.74
C ASP A 193 5.42 -11.17 4.39
N VAL A 194 5.28 -10.76 3.12
CA VAL A 194 5.94 -9.57 2.56
C VAL A 194 4.93 -8.56 2.02
N GLN A 195 5.27 -7.29 2.14
CA GLN A 195 4.61 -6.22 1.39
C GLN A 195 5.36 -5.99 0.08
N VAL A 196 4.68 -6.19 -1.05
CA VAL A 196 5.29 -6.04 -2.37
C VAL A 196 5.24 -4.58 -2.80
N LEU A 197 6.40 -3.97 -3.08
CA LEU A 197 6.50 -2.61 -3.62
C LEU A 197 7.18 -2.66 -4.98
N ASP A 198 6.42 -2.38 -6.04
CA ASP A 198 6.94 -2.25 -7.39
C ASP A 198 7.51 -0.84 -7.61
N MET A 199 8.83 -0.76 -7.76
CA MET A 199 9.52 0.53 -7.91
C MET A 199 9.23 1.18 -9.26
N ALA A 200 8.97 0.41 -10.32
CA ALA A 200 8.65 0.96 -11.63
C ALA A 200 7.24 1.57 -11.65
N GLN A 201 6.31 1.02 -10.86
CA GLN A 201 4.94 1.55 -10.74
C GLN A 201 4.86 2.74 -9.77
N LEU A 202 5.51 2.63 -8.61
CA LEU A 202 5.42 3.63 -7.55
C LEU A 202 6.37 4.80 -7.76
N GLY A 203 7.47 4.59 -8.47
CA GLY A 203 8.59 5.51 -8.50
C GLY A 203 9.30 5.64 -7.13
N PRO A 204 10.44 6.37 -7.09
CA PRO A 204 11.22 6.58 -5.87
C PRO A 204 10.40 7.13 -4.69
N ASP A 205 9.64 8.19 -4.91
CA ASP A 205 8.88 8.87 -3.84
C ASP A 205 7.70 8.02 -3.37
N GLY A 206 7.07 7.29 -4.29
CA GLY A 206 5.98 6.38 -3.97
C GLY A 206 6.40 5.20 -3.09
N VAL A 207 7.61 4.68 -3.31
CA VAL A 207 8.23 3.66 -2.47
C VAL A 207 8.59 4.25 -1.11
N LEU A 208 9.28 5.40 -1.07
CA LEU A 208 9.69 6.06 0.18
C LEU A 208 8.51 6.28 1.14
N ALA A 209 7.39 6.76 0.62
CA ALA A 209 6.23 7.05 1.45
C ALA A 209 5.47 5.80 1.93
N ARG A 210 5.73 4.62 1.35
CA ARG A 210 5.19 3.32 1.81
C ARG A 210 6.14 2.58 2.75
N LEU A 211 7.42 2.92 2.78
CA LEU A 211 8.37 2.32 3.70
C LEU A 211 8.02 2.65 5.14
N ARG A 212 8.13 1.63 6.00
CA ARG A 212 7.87 1.68 7.44
C ARG A 212 8.92 0.87 8.18
N ARG A 213 9.12 1.14 9.46
CA ARG A 213 10.08 0.38 10.30
C ARG A 213 9.44 -0.94 10.75
N GLY A 214 10.27 -1.96 10.96
CA GLY A 214 9.83 -3.29 11.44
C GLY A 214 8.87 -4.03 10.51
N ARG A 215 8.94 -3.79 9.21
CA ARG A 215 8.17 -4.50 8.19
C ARG A 215 9.10 -5.30 7.29
N LEU A 216 8.52 -6.26 6.57
CA LEU A 216 9.22 -7.03 5.56
C LEU A 216 8.67 -6.64 4.18
N TYR A 217 9.53 -6.13 3.31
CA TYR A 217 9.16 -5.68 1.97
C TYR A 217 9.85 -6.52 0.90
N ALA A 218 9.12 -6.87 -0.15
CA ALA A 218 9.71 -7.30 -1.41
C ALA A 218 9.72 -6.12 -2.38
N LEU A 219 10.88 -5.49 -2.57
CA LEU A 219 11.06 -4.42 -3.54
C LEU A 219 11.34 -5.04 -4.91
N CYS A 220 10.56 -4.67 -5.92
CA CYS A 220 10.75 -5.05 -7.31
C CYS A 220 11.44 -3.88 -8.05
N PRO A 221 12.76 -3.90 -8.25
CA PRO A 221 13.49 -2.73 -8.75
C PRO A 221 13.29 -2.50 -10.25
N GLY A 222 12.95 -3.55 -11.00
CA GLY A 222 12.81 -3.48 -12.45
C GLY A 222 14.06 -2.88 -13.10
N HIS A 223 13.86 -1.93 -14.00
CA HIS A 223 14.95 -1.23 -14.71
C HIS A 223 15.75 -0.26 -13.83
N HIS A 224 15.30 0.05 -12.60
CA HIS A 224 16.04 0.92 -11.68
C HIS A 224 17.24 0.23 -11.03
N GLY A 225 17.22 -1.12 -10.98
CA GLY A 225 18.25 -1.94 -10.36
C GLY A 225 18.20 -1.98 -8.83
N THR A 226 18.76 -3.03 -8.24
CA THR A 226 18.75 -3.31 -6.79
C THR A 226 19.52 -2.25 -6.01
N GLN A 227 20.54 -1.63 -6.61
CA GLN A 227 21.27 -0.50 -6.02
C GLN A 227 20.35 0.70 -5.74
N ALA A 228 19.36 0.95 -6.60
CA ALA A 228 18.38 2.01 -6.36
C ALA A 228 17.50 1.71 -5.14
N ALA A 229 17.15 0.45 -4.90
CA ALA A 229 16.45 0.03 -3.69
C ALA A 229 17.29 0.32 -2.42
N GLY A 230 18.59 0.01 -2.44
CA GLY A 230 19.52 0.37 -1.37
C GLY A 230 19.56 1.88 -1.10
N ARG A 231 19.63 2.70 -2.16
CA ARG A 231 19.55 4.18 -2.06
C ARG A 231 18.23 4.67 -1.46
N LEU A 232 17.10 4.02 -1.75
CA LEU A 232 15.81 4.40 -1.16
C LEU A 232 15.73 4.06 0.33
N LEU A 233 16.20 2.87 0.72
CA LEU A 233 16.26 2.48 2.13
C LEU A 233 17.15 3.45 2.94
N GLU A 234 18.27 3.87 2.38
CA GLU A 234 19.15 4.88 2.97
C GLU A 234 18.48 6.25 3.12
N ARG A 235 17.81 6.73 2.07
CA ARG A 235 17.04 7.97 2.12
C ARG A 235 15.90 7.92 3.14
N ALA A 236 15.35 6.75 3.39
CA ALA A 236 14.35 6.48 4.42
C ALA A 236 14.95 6.36 5.84
N GLY A 237 16.26 6.56 6.01
CA GLY A 237 16.95 6.38 7.29
C GLY A 237 17.06 4.92 7.75
N LEU A 238 16.74 3.97 6.87
CA LEU A 238 16.76 2.52 7.12
C LEU A 238 18.13 1.90 6.77
N HIS A 239 19.20 2.61 7.08
CA HIS A 239 20.58 2.28 6.73
C HIS A 239 21.04 0.90 7.25
N GLN A 240 20.57 0.48 8.42
CA GLN A 240 20.84 -0.85 9.01
C GLN A 240 19.79 -1.90 8.65
N ALA A 241 18.88 -1.64 7.72
CA ALA A 241 17.92 -2.65 7.28
C ALA A 241 18.67 -3.85 6.70
N ARG A 242 18.25 -5.05 7.10
CA ARG A 242 18.79 -6.31 6.56
C ARG A 242 18.14 -6.53 5.21
N VAL A 243 18.96 -6.69 4.18
CA VAL A 243 18.48 -6.88 2.82
C VAL A 243 19.02 -8.18 2.23
N TRP A 244 18.18 -8.87 1.47
CA TRP A 244 18.58 -10.00 0.65
C TRP A 244 18.36 -9.63 -0.81
N ARG A 245 19.45 -9.59 -1.56
CA ARG A 245 19.39 -9.51 -3.02
C ARG A 245 19.19 -10.92 -3.54
N ILE A 246 18.04 -11.15 -4.15
CA ILE A 246 17.58 -12.47 -4.58
C ILE A 246 17.14 -12.40 -6.03
N ALA A 247 17.37 -13.46 -6.79
CA ALA A 247 16.82 -13.64 -8.13
C ALA A 247 15.91 -14.86 -8.16
N ALA A 248 14.98 -14.87 -9.11
CA ALA A 248 14.11 -16.02 -9.32
C ALA A 248 14.88 -17.26 -9.81
N ASP A 249 16.01 -17.06 -10.49
CA ASP A 249 16.87 -18.15 -10.96
C ASP A 249 17.54 -18.88 -9.78
N PRO A 250 17.33 -20.20 -9.60
CA PRO A 250 17.98 -20.97 -8.54
C PRO A 250 19.50 -21.00 -8.64
N GLY A 251 20.09 -20.85 -9.85
CA GLY A 251 21.53 -20.83 -10.06
C GLY A 251 22.23 -19.56 -9.58
N THR A 252 21.48 -18.48 -9.35
CA THR A 252 22.03 -17.19 -8.92
C THR A 252 22.10 -17.11 -7.39
N PRO A 253 23.28 -16.91 -6.75
CA PRO A 253 23.38 -16.93 -5.29
C PRO A 253 22.55 -15.83 -4.60
N VAL A 254 22.07 -16.13 -3.39
CA VAL A 254 21.42 -15.14 -2.53
C VAL A 254 22.49 -14.34 -1.79
N GLU A 255 22.47 -13.02 -1.90
CA GLU A 255 23.38 -12.14 -1.16
C GLU A 255 22.64 -11.51 0.02
N ALA A 256 23.15 -11.71 1.24
CA ALA A 256 22.69 -11.02 2.43
C ALA A 256 23.59 -9.82 2.71
N LEU A 257 23.00 -8.63 2.81
CA LEU A 257 23.67 -7.35 2.92
C LEU A 257 22.94 -6.44 3.92
N LEU A 258 23.53 -5.31 4.24
CA LEU A 258 22.84 -4.16 4.83
C LEU A 258 22.45 -3.16 3.74
N ALA A 259 21.47 -2.30 4.02
CA ALA A 259 20.98 -1.32 3.04
C ALA A 259 22.10 -0.40 2.50
N PHE A 260 23.02 0.05 3.36
CA PHE A 260 24.18 0.84 2.92
C PHE A 260 25.15 0.05 2.03
N GLU A 261 25.28 -1.26 2.23
CA GLU A 261 26.14 -2.12 1.41
C GLU A 261 25.52 -2.33 0.02
N LEU A 262 24.20 -2.55 -0.03
CA LEU A 262 23.46 -2.65 -1.29
C LEU A 262 23.50 -1.34 -2.09
N ARG A 263 23.42 -0.19 -1.39
CA ARG A 263 23.56 1.15 -1.99
C ARG A 263 24.85 1.29 -2.80
N ASP A 264 25.94 0.73 -2.30
CA ASP A 264 27.28 0.88 -2.89
C ASP A 264 27.67 -0.32 -3.76
N ARG A 265 26.78 -1.30 -3.94
CA ARG A 265 27.07 -2.51 -4.71
C ARG A 265 27.02 -2.21 -6.22
N PRO A 266 28.14 -2.35 -6.96
CA PRO A 266 28.20 -2.05 -8.39
C PRO A 266 27.94 -3.27 -9.29
N ALA A 267 27.58 -4.42 -8.71
CA ALA A 267 27.42 -5.67 -9.46
C ALA A 267 26.16 -5.61 -10.34
N PRO A 268 26.22 -6.06 -11.61
CA PRO A 268 25.06 -6.10 -12.47
C PRO A 268 23.97 -6.95 -11.82
N ASP A 269 22.73 -6.49 -11.95
CA ASP A 269 21.60 -7.25 -11.42
C ASP A 269 21.31 -8.43 -12.34
N PRO A 270 21.25 -9.66 -11.81
CA PRO A 270 20.68 -10.79 -12.53
C PRO A 270 19.28 -10.44 -13.06
N ASP A 271 18.86 -11.07 -14.16
CA ASP A 271 17.49 -10.90 -14.63
C ASP A 271 16.49 -11.30 -13.53
N ARG A 272 15.39 -10.55 -13.42
CA ARG A 272 14.34 -10.75 -12.40
C ARG A 272 14.89 -10.76 -10.96
N SER A 273 15.78 -9.81 -10.67
CA SER A 273 16.25 -9.55 -9.31
C SER A 273 15.21 -8.81 -8.47
N PHE A 274 15.13 -9.16 -7.20
CA PHE A 274 14.31 -8.55 -6.16
C PHE A 274 15.19 -8.21 -4.95
N VAL A 275 14.72 -7.26 -4.14
CA VAL A 275 15.34 -6.94 -2.85
C VAL A 275 14.31 -7.22 -1.77
N LEU A 276 14.55 -8.27 -0.97
CA LEU A 276 13.80 -8.48 0.26
C LEU A 276 14.43 -7.61 1.34
N ALA A 277 13.67 -6.69 1.94
CA ALA A 277 14.17 -5.75 2.93
C ALA A 277 13.40 -5.90 4.25
N TYR A 278 14.11 -6.30 5.31
CA TYR A 278 13.58 -6.28 6.67
C TYR A 278 14.02 -5.00 7.39
N THR A 279 13.05 -4.16 7.70
CA THR A 279 13.27 -2.77 8.14
C THR A 279 13.20 -2.59 9.65
N ALA A 280 13.35 -3.67 10.43
CA ALA A 280 13.53 -3.56 11.88
C ALA A 280 14.95 -3.09 12.21
N GLY A 281 15.12 -2.52 13.41
CA GLY A 281 16.45 -2.22 13.95
C GLY A 281 17.29 -3.49 14.09
N ALA A 282 18.62 -3.33 14.24
CA ALA A 282 19.54 -4.44 14.41
C ALA A 282 19.23 -5.31 15.66
N ASP A 283 18.56 -4.73 16.66
CA ASP A 283 18.05 -5.39 17.86
C ASP A 283 16.67 -6.03 17.67
N GLY A 284 16.10 -5.96 16.46
CA GLY A 284 14.75 -6.40 16.15
C GLY A 284 13.64 -5.46 16.65
N SER A 285 13.99 -4.32 17.26
CA SER A 285 13.00 -3.34 17.71
C SER A 285 12.37 -2.61 16.52
N SER A 286 11.06 -2.37 16.63
CA SER A 286 10.32 -1.52 15.69
C SER A 286 9.70 -0.36 16.45
N ARG A 287 10.21 0.85 16.21
CA ARG A 287 9.55 2.10 16.60
C ARG A 287 8.68 2.58 15.44
N ASP A 288 7.63 1.82 15.13
CA ASP A 288 6.70 2.14 14.03
C ASP A 288 5.28 2.46 14.50
N TRP A 289 5.04 2.45 15.82
CA TRP A 289 3.77 2.92 16.37
C TRP A 289 3.69 4.46 16.22
N PRO A 290 2.50 5.02 15.91
CA PRO A 290 2.29 6.47 15.93
C PRO A 290 2.82 7.05 17.24
N GLY A 291 3.44 8.23 17.23
CA GLY A 291 3.98 8.86 18.44
C GLY A 291 5.45 8.54 18.72
N ILE A 292 5.92 7.32 18.46
CA ILE A 292 7.21 6.81 19.00
C ILE A 292 8.41 7.11 18.07
N ALA A 293 8.16 7.48 16.82
CA ALA A 293 9.20 7.61 15.80
C ALA A 293 9.56 9.06 15.44
N ALA A 294 8.70 10.01 15.77
CA ALA A 294 8.94 11.43 15.55
C ALA A 294 9.51 12.07 16.82
N ASP A 295 10.84 12.01 16.92
CA ASP A 295 11.60 12.78 17.90
C ASP A 295 11.38 14.26 17.60
N GLY A 296 10.78 14.97 18.55
CA GLY A 296 10.67 16.42 18.53
C GLY A 296 11.70 17.04 19.47
N ASP A 297 11.96 18.33 19.31
CA ASP A 297 12.73 19.07 20.29
C ASP A 297 11.92 19.31 21.59
N ASP A 298 12.53 19.99 22.56
CA ASP A 298 11.87 20.32 23.84
C ASP A 298 10.65 21.24 23.69
N THR A 299 10.47 21.86 22.52
CA THR A 299 9.33 22.72 22.21
C THR A 299 8.18 21.96 21.57
N ALA A 300 8.40 20.76 21.04
CA ALA A 300 7.35 19.93 20.46
C ALA A 300 6.32 19.50 21.51
N LEU A 301 5.07 19.24 21.08
CA LEU A 301 4.04 18.72 21.98
C LEU A 301 4.51 17.35 22.54
N PRO A 302 4.43 17.10 23.87
CA PRO A 302 4.90 15.84 24.45
C PRO A 302 4.25 14.62 23.79
N GLU A 303 5.03 13.57 23.56
CA GLU A 303 4.58 12.33 22.90
C GLU A 303 3.30 11.77 23.53
N ALA A 304 3.24 11.71 24.87
CA ALA A 304 2.06 11.24 25.59
C ALA A 304 0.77 12.04 25.25
N ALA A 305 0.90 13.35 25.03
CA ALA A 305 -0.22 14.19 24.63
C ALA A 305 -0.61 13.98 23.15
N ARG A 306 0.38 13.83 22.24
CA ARG A 306 0.15 13.48 20.83
C ARG A 306 -0.60 12.15 20.69
N LEU A 307 -0.13 11.12 21.39
CA LEU A 307 -0.72 9.78 21.41
C LEU A 307 -2.17 9.81 21.89
N LEU A 308 -2.43 10.49 23.00
CA LEU A 308 -3.78 10.63 23.53
C LEU A 308 -4.69 11.41 22.58
N ALA A 309 -4.18 12.46 21.95
CA ALA A 309 -4.93 13.23 20.96
C ALA A 309 -5.33 12.37 19.75
N LEU A 310 -4.40 11.58 19.19
CA LEU A 310 -4.71 10.64 18.11
C LEU A 310 -5.72 9.57 18.53
N ALA A 311 -5.59 9.04 19.75
CA ALA A 311 -6.53 8.06 20.29
C ALA A 311 -7.95 8.62 20.43
N TRP A 312 -8.11 9.93 20.66
CA TRP A 312 -9.41 10.60 20.67
C TRP A 312 -9.90 10.99 19.28
N LEU A 313 -9.00 11.36 18.37
CA LEU A 313 -9.33 11.72 17.00
C LEU A 313 -9.77 10.51 16.17
N GLN A 314 -9.17 9.34 16.37
CA GLN A 314 -9.46 8.10 15.64
C GLN A 314 -9.63 8.34 14.12
N PRO A 315 -8.61 8.82 13.42
CA PRO A 315 -8.75 9.11 12.00
C PRO A 315 -8.94 7.84 11.16
N GLY A 316 -9.81 7.94 10.15
CA GLY A 316 -10.01 6.93 9.11
C GLY A 316 -9.05 7.09 7.91
N GLU A 317 -9.03 6.08 7.03
CA GLU A 317 -8.16 6.04 5.84
C GLU A 317 -8.48 7.14 4.81
N ASP A 318 -9.76 7.44 4.57
CA ASP A 318 -10.19 8.40 3.53
C ASP A 318 -10.61 9.77 4.09
N GLU A 319 -10.44 9.96 5.40
CA GLU A 319 -10.85 11.21 6.06
C GLU A 319 -9.95 12.37 5.65
N TYR A 320 -10.59 13.52 5.42
CA TYR A 320 -9.90 14.78 5.19
C TYR A 320 -9.83 15.55 6.51
N GLY A 321 -8.69 16.15 6.83
CA GLY A 321 -8.60 16.93 8.04
C GLY A 321 -7.43 17.91 8.14
N TRP A 322 -7.45 18.66 9.22
CA TRP A 322 -6.50 19.75 9.47
C TRP A 322 -5.66 19.43 10.70
N SER A 323 -4.35 19.69 10.60
CA SER A 323 -3.45 19.72 11.75
C SER A 323 -2.85 21.11 11.89
N ILE A 324 -3.22 21.82 12.95
CA ILE A 324 -2.81 23.20 13.21
C ILE A 324 -1.81 23.16 14.37
N GLU A 325 -0.51 23.11 14.06
CA GLU A 325 0.54 22.78 15.05
C GLU A 325 1.71 23.77 15.11
N GLY A 326 1.84 24.66 14.11
CA GLY A 326 3.01 25.50 13.93
C GLY A 326 4.03 24.87 12.98
N GLU A 327 5.32 25.20 13.17
CA GLU A 327 6.41 24.83 12.25
C GLU A 327 6.70 23.32 12.20
N GLU A 328 6.43 22.58 13.28
CA GLU A 328 6.67 21.13 13.38
C GLU A 328 5.37 20.36 13.63
N PRO A 329 4.68 19.90 12.57
CA PRO A 329 3.40 19.24 12.69
C PRO A 329 3.55 17.74 13.01
N LEU A 330 4.09 17.43 14.20
CA LEU A 330 4.41 16.05 14.59
C LEU A 330 3.18 15.16 14.71
N LEU A 331 2.02 15.68 15.15
CA LEU A 331 0.80 14.88 15.17
C LEU A 331 0.32 14.57 13.76
N ALA A 332 0.45 15.51 12.82
CA ALA A 332 0.15 15.25 11.41
C ALA A 332 1.02 14.13 10.82
N LEU A 333 2.31 14.12 11.19
CA LEU A 333 3.23 13.05 10.79
C LEU A 333 2.79 11.70 11.38
N ASP A 334 2.50 11.65 12.68
CA ASP A 334 2.00 10.44 13.35
C ASP A 334 0.69 9.93 12.72
N TRP A 335 -0.24 10.84 12.45
CA TRP A 335 -1.49 10.53 11.76
C TRP A 335 -1.23 9.96 10.37
N SER A 336 -0.43 10.64 9.54
CA SER A 336 -0.11 10.20 8.18
C SER A 336 0.60 8.83 8.15
N ARG A 337 1.27 8.44 9.23
CA ARG A 337 1.91 7.13 9.35
C ARG A 337 0.90 6.02 9.63
N GLU A 338 -0.04 6.28 10.55
CA GLU A 338 -1.13 5.36 10.88
C GLU A 338 -2.09 5.18 9.71
N ARG A 339 -2.36 6.27 8.98
CA ARG A 339 -3.28 6.33 7.83
C ARG A 339 -2.56 6.94 6.62
N PRO A 340 -1.80 6.15 5.83
CA PRO A 340 -0.98 6.65 4.73
C PRO A 340 -1.74 7.39 3.63
N GLU A 341 -3.01 7.02 3.44
CA GLU A 341 -3.90 7.57 2.40
C GLU A 341 -4.75 8.74 2.94
N ALA A 342 -4.69 9.03 4.25
CA ALA A 342 -5.45 10.15 4.84
C ALA A 342 -4.95 11.50 4.33
N ARG A 343 -5.90 12.40 4.05
CA ARG A 343 -5.60 13.72 3.50
C ARG A 343 -5.52 14.75 4.63
N ILE A 344 -4.31 15.16 4.95
CA ILE A 344 -4.01 16.00 6.11
C ILE A 344 -3.41 17.31 5.64
N HIS A 345 -4.07 18.43 5.94
CA HIS A 345 -3.50 19.76 5.72
C HIS A 345 -2.88 20.31 6.99
N CYS A 346 -1.57 20.51 6.95
CA CYS A 346 -0.76 21.11 7.99
C CYS A 346 -0.81 22.64 7.87
N VAL A 347 -1.19 23.29 8.96
CA VAL A 347 -1.24 24.75 9.08
C VAL A 347 -0.16 25.20 10.05
N GLY A 348 0.63 26.20 9.66
CA GLY A 348 1.76 26.75 10.41
C GLY A 348 3.13 26.36 9.86
N SER A 349 3.28 25.17 9.28
CA SER A 349 4.53 24.73 8.64
C SER A 349 4.57 25.20 7.19
N ASP A 350 5.71 25.73 6.76
CA ASP A 350 5.93 25.96 5.34
C ASP A 350 6.12 24.63 4.57
N PRO A 351 5.90 24.61 3.24
CA PRO A 351 6.00 23.39 2.45
C PRO A 351 7.37 22.71 2.43
N ALA A 352 8.46 23.49 2.46
CA ALA A 352 9.81 22.92 2.40
C ALA A 352 10.16 22.23 3.73
N ARG A 353 9.85 22.88 4.86
CA ARG A 353 10.03 22.29 6.19
C ARG A 353 9.21 21.01 6.35
N LEU A 354 7.95 21.02 5.92
CA LEU A 354 7.11 19.82 5.97
C LEU A 354 7.69 18.68 5.14
N ALA A 355 8.14 18.95 3.91
CA ALA A 355 8.72 17.92 3.04
C ALA A 355 9.96 17.27 3.67
N ASP A 356 10.81 18.06 4.33
CA ASP A 356 11.96 17.54 5.07
C ASP A 356 11.55 16.65 6.25
N LEU A 357 10.57 17.08 7.04
CA LEU A 357 10.06 16.31 8.19
C LEU A 357 9.37 15.00 7.75
N VAL A 358 8.58 15.04 6.68
CA VAL A 358 7.95 13.84 6.09
C VAL A 358 9.02 12.83 5.67
N ARG A 359 10.12 13.29 5.08
CA ARG A 359 11.24 12.42 4.71
C ARG A 359 11.94 11.82 5.93
N ILE A 360 12.25 12.63 6.93
CA ILE A 360 12.96 12.20 8.16
C ILE A 360 12.12 11.18 8.95
N HIS A 361 10.81 11.43 9.04
CA HIS A 361 9.89 10.65 9.86
C HIS A 361 9.03 9.67 9.07
N LEU A 362 9.33 9.42 7.79
CA LEU A 362 8.57 8.48 6.93
C LEU A 362 7.05 8.75 6.97
N GLY A 363 6.66 10.01 6.80
CA GLY A 363 5.26 10.43 6.73
C GLY A 363 4.52 9.83 5.52
N GLY A 364 3.19 9.82 5.60
CA GLY A 364 2.31 9.39 4.51
C GLY A 364 2.24 10.39 3.35
N GLN A 365 1.68 9.98 2.21
CA GLN A 365 1.63 10.80 0.99
C GLN A 365 0.55 11.89 1.03
N GLY A 366 -0.51 11.69 1.82
CA GLY A 366 -1.65 12.62 1.86
C GLY A 366 -1.42 13.86 2.73
N ILE A 367 -0.20 14.11 3.21
CA ILE A 367 0.14 15.28 4.03
C ILE A 367 0.59 16.44 3.15
N ALA A 368 0.01 17.62 3.36
CA ALA A 368 0.35 18.82 2.61
C ALA A 368 0.36 20.06 3.52
N ALA A 369 1.26 20.99 3.23
CA ALA A 369 1.32 22.28 3.92
C ALA A 369 0.41 23.30 3.24
N MET A 370 0.00 24.31 4.00
CA MET A 370 -0.56 25.54 3.42
C MET A 370 0.50 26.23 2.54
N PRO A 371 0.15 26.78 1.35
CA PRO A 371 1.11 27.41 0.46
C PRO A 371 1.93 28.54 1.10
N ASP A 372 1.31 29.30 2.01
CA ASP A 372 1.93 30.39 2.77
C ASP A 372 2.14 30.06 4.25
N GLY A 373 1.93 28.80 4.65
CA GLY A 373 1.95 28.37 6.06
C GLY A 373 0.85 29.01 6.92
N SER A 374 -0.01 29.87 6.37
CA SER A 374 -0.88 30.74 7.14
C SER A 374 -2.21 30.07 7.46
N PHE A 375 -2.68 30.33 8.68
CA PHE A 375 -4.04 30.05 9.09
C PHE A 375 -5.10 30.76 8.23
N ARG A 376 -4.77 31.93 7.64
CA ARG A 376 -5.72 32.71 6.83
C ARG A 376 -6.13 32.02 5.54
N GLY A 377 -5.34 31.06 5.05
CA GLY A 377 -5.69 30.29 3.86
C GLY A 377 -6.72 29.19 4.11
N LEU A 378 -7.12 28.93 5.37
CA LEU A 378 -8.06 27.85 5.69
C LEU A 378 -9.34 27.91 4.84
N GLU A 379 -9.87 29.10 4.54
CA GLU A 379 -11.08 29.32 3.72
C GLU A 379 -11.04 28.60 2.36
N SER A 380 -9.85 28.45 1.77
CA SER A 380 -9.66 27.78 0.48
C SER A 380 -9.72 26.24 0.57
N LEU A 381 -9.60 25.67 1.77
CA LEU A 381 -9.58 24.24 1.97
C LEU A 381 -10.98 23.63 2.00
N PRO A 382 -11.16 22.33 1.69
CA PRO A 382 -12.39 21.62 1.98
C PRO A 382 -12.74 21.63 3.48
N ASP A 383 -14.01 21.42 3.82
CA ASP A 383 -14.41 21.25 5.23
C ASP A 383 -13.86 19.92 5.79
N PRO A 384 -13.26 19.90 6.99
CA PRO A 384 -12.62 18.72 7.57
C PRO A 384 -13.59 17.78 8.28
N ASN A 385 -13.27 16.49 8.26
CA ASN A 385 -13.86 15.46 9.12
C ASN A 385 -13.18 15.44 10.50
N VAL A 386 -11.88 15.73 10.54
CA VAL A 386 -11.03 15.61 11.73
C VAL A 386 -10.15 16.85 11.84
N VAL A 387 -10.05 17.44 13.02
CA VAL A 387 -9.18 18.59 13.28
C VAL A 387 -8.36 18.35 14.55
N PHE A 388 -7.04 18.48 14.42
CA PHE A 388 -6.16 18.70 15.55
C PHE A 388 -5.70 20.16 15.60
N LEU A 389 -5.67 20.73 16.80
CA LEU A 389 -5.21 22.11 17.00
C LEU A 389 -4.37 22.22 18.27
N ARG A 390 -3.12 22.63 18.12
CA ARG A 390 -2.25 23.05 19.21
C ARG A 390 -2.38 24.56 19.40
N ALA A 391 -2.81 25.00 20.57
CA ALA A 391 -3.08 26.39 20.86
C ALA A 391 -1.79 27.22 20.77
N GLY A 392 -1.83 28.29 19.97
CA GLY A 392 -0.73 29.21 19.75
C GLY A 392 -1.24 30.64 19.51
N PRO A 393 -0.52 31.45 18.72
CA PRO A 393 -0.99 32.77 18.30
C PRO A 393 -2.35 32.67 17.60
N GLU A 394 -3.21 33.67 17.82
CA GLU A 394 -4.57 33.75 17.21
C GLU A 394 -5.52 32.60 17.60
N PHE A 395 -5.17 31.78 18.60
CA PHE A 395 -5.91 30.58 19.02
C PHE A 395 -7.43 30.75 19.08
N THR A 396 -7.92 31.83 19.70
CA THR A 396 -9.36 32.10 19.82
C THR A 396 -10.08 32.20 18.48
N GLN A 397 -9.45 32.76 17.44
CA GLN A 397 -10.00 32.78 16.09
C GLN A 397 -9.88 31.39 15.47
N GLN A 398 -8.73 30.73 15.67
CA GLN A 398 -8.45 29.43 15.05
C GLN A 398 -9.42 28.34 15.46
N VAL A 399 -9.68 28.21 16.76
CA VAL A 399 -10.60 27.21 17.30
C VAL A 399 -12.05 27.44 16.85
N ARG A 400 -12.46 28.69 16.64
CA ARG A 400 -13.80 29.02 16.16
C ARG A 400 -13.98 28.63 14.70
N THR A 401 -13.06 29.05 13.82
CA THR A 401 -13.11 28.70 12.40
C THR A 401 -13.06 27.17 12.22
N ALA A 402 -12.16 26.49 12.95
CA ALA A 402 -12.08 25.04 12.94
C ALA A 402 -13.41 24.39 13.32
N TRP A 403 -14.03 24.84 14.40
CA TRP A 403 -15.32 24.32 14.84
C TRP A 403 -16.46 24.58 13.85
N ASP A 404 -16.53 25.78 13.30
CA ASP A 404 -17.60 26.18 12.38
C ASP A 404 -17.52 25.37 11.08
N ARG A 405 -16.30 25.15 10.58
CA ARG A 405 -16.02 24.40 9.34
C ARG A 405 -15.97 22.89 9.50
N LEU A 406 -15.81 22.38 10.71
CA LEU A 406 -15.86 20.94 10.98
C LEU A 406 -17.17 20.36 10.44
N ARG A 407 -17.10 19.28 9.67
CA ARG A 407 -18.29 18.61 9.12
C ARG A 407 -19.18 18.07 10.25
N PRO A 408 -20.49 17.87 10.01
CA PRO A 408 -21.34 17.13 10.93
C PRO A 408 -20.73 15.75 11.25
N ALA A 409 -20.90 15.28 12.48
CA ALA A 409 -20.23 14.09 13.03
C ALA A 409 -18.68 14.13 13.08
N GLY A 410 -18.06 15.25 12.67
CA GLY A 410 -16.61 15.44 12.71
C GLY A 410 -16.07 15.56 14.13
N ARG A 411 -14.76 15.36 14.27
CA ARG A 411 -14.06 15.26 15.55
C ARG A 411 -12.98 16.33 15.63
N MET A 412 -12.84 16.97 16.79
CA MET A 412 -11.82 17.98 17.03
C MET A 412 -11.14 17.74 18.36
N VAL A 413 -9.81 17.82 18.39
CA VAL A 413 -9.02 17.78 19.63
C VAL A 413 -8.12 19.00 19.69
N VAL A 414 -8.11 19.66 20.84
CA VAL A 414 -7.31 20.87 21.09
C VAL A 414 -6.35 20.63 22.25
N ALA A 415 -5.09 21.01 22.07
CA ALA A 415 -4.04 20.99 23.08
C ALA A 415 -3.66 22.41 23.51
N ALA A 416 -3.62 22.69 24.82
CA ALA A 416 -3.20 23.97 25.36
C ALA A 416 -2.14 23.81 26.46
N GLU A 417 -0.97 24.41 26.26
CA GLU A 417 0.19 24.28 27.15
C GLU A 417 0.38 25.50 28.06
N SER A 418 0.16 26.71 27.53
CA SER A 418 0.26 27.95 28.32
C SER A 418 -0.98 28.18 29.17
N GLU A 419 -0.82 28.82 30.32
CA GLU A 419 -1.95 29.18 31.19
C GLU A 419 -2.99 30.03 30.46
N GLN A 420 -2.53 31.01 29.67
CA GLN A 420 -3.39 31.84 28.83
C GLN A 420 -4.20 31.00 27.84
N ALA A 421 -3.56 30.08 27.11
CA ALA A 421 -4.25 29.21 26.16
C ALA A 421 -5.26 28.29 26.87
N ARG A 422 -4.93 27.79 28.08
CA ARG A 422 -5.85 26.98 28.89
C ARG A 422 -7.08 27.76 29.32
N LEU A 423 -6.93 29.05 29.66
CA LEU A 423 -8.06 29.94 29.98
C LEU A 423 -8.94 30.21 28.75
N GLU A 424 -8.34 30.53 27.60
CA GLU A 424 -9.08 30.73 26.34
C GLU A 424 -9.83 29.46 25.91
N LEU A 425 -9.19 28.29 26.09
CA LEU A 425 -9.79 27.01 25.78
C LEU A 425 -10.99 26.71 26.68
N MET A 426 -10.89 27.04 27.97
CA MET A 426 -12.02 26.95 28.90
C MET A 426 -13.18 27.86 28.50
N GLN A 427 -12.91 29.08 28.04
CA GLN A 427 -13.95 29.99 27.54
C GLN A 427 -14.65 29.44 26.29
N PHE A 428 -13.91 28.78 25.39
CA PHE A 428 -14.50 28.06 24.26
C PHE A 428 -15.34 26.87 24.74
N ALA A 429 -14.80 26.04 25.65
CA ALA A 429 -15.45 24.87 26.22
C ALA A 429 -16.76 25.19 26.96
N HIS A 430 -16.88 26.39 27.53
CA HIS A 430 -18.12 26.84 28.16
C HIS A 430 -19.26 27.03 27.14
N ARG A 431 -18.93 27.47 25.92
CA ARG A 431 -19.90 27.64 24.82
C ARG A 431 -20.16 26.34 24.08
N GLN A 432 -19.11 25.56 23.84
CA GLN A 432 -19.17 24.27 23.17
C GLN A 432 -18.69 23.20 24.14
N ARG A 433 -19.60 22.43 24.75
CA ARG A 433 -19.21 21.45 25.76
C ARG A 433 -18.33 20.35 25.15
N PRO A 434 -17.12 20.10 25.68
CA PRO A 434 -16.30 18.99 25.23
C PRO A 434 -16.93 17.66 25.64
N ALA A 435 -16.73 16.64 24.80
CA ALA A 435 -17.10 15.26 25.14
C ALA A 435 -16.10 14.65 26.13
N LEU A 436 -14.83 15.02 26.00
CA LEU A 436 -13.71 14.51 26.80
C LEU A 436 -12.75 15.66 27.12
N TRP A 437 -12.15 15.65 28.30
CA TRP A 437 -11.04 16.56 28.62
C TRP A 437 -10.14 15.96 29.70
N GLN A 438 -8.84 16.25 29.62
CA GLN A 438 -7.83 15.80 30.57
C GLN A 438 -6.72 16.85 30.70
N ASP A 439 -6.18 16.99 31.91
CA ASP A 439 -4.91 17.68 32.16
C ASP A 439 -3.80 16.63 32.33
N LEU A 440 -2.74 16.75 31.53
CA LEU A 440 -1.57 15.90 31.58
C LEU A 440 -0.39 16.70 32.13
N ALA A 441 0.43 16.06 32.97
CA ALA A 441 1.70 16.59 33.43
C ALA A 441 2.78 15.58 33.08
N VAL A 442 3.64 15.92 32.11
CA VAL A 442 4.66 15.01 31.57
C VAL A 442 6.04 15.46 32.03
N SER A 443 6.72 14.61 32.78
CA SER A 443 8.12 14.79 33.17
C SER A 443 8.98 13.70 32.53
N HIS A 444 10.17 14.07 32.08
CA HIS A 444 11.16 13.13 31.58
C HIS A 444 12.28 12.98 32.60
N GLY A 445 12.74 11.74 32.79
CA GLY A 445 13.93 11.46 33.58
C GLY A 445 15.16 11.36 32.69
N ASP A 446 16.30 11.84 33.17
CA ASP A 446 17.60 11.60 32.55
C ASP A 446 18.58 11.09 33.63
N GLY A 447 19.56 10.29 33.20
CA GLY A 447 20.65 9.82 34.05
C GLY A 447 20.91 8.31 33.99
N ALA A 448 22.16 7.95 33.68
CA ALA A 448 22.63 6.57 33.69
C ALA A 448 22.98 6.04 35.10
N THR A 449 23.19 6.93 36.07
CA THR A 449 23.70 6.58 37.42
C THR A 449 22.83 7.10 38.56
N ARG A 450 22.07 8.19 38.35
CA ARG A 450 21.08 8.72 39.29
C ARG A 450 19.85 9.15 38.51
N PHE A 451 18.68 8.65 38.90
CA PHE A 451 17.41 9.04 38.28
C PHE A 451 17.03 10.44 38.73
N GLU A 452 17.23 11.43 37.88
CA GLU A 452 16.77 12.81 38.09
C GLU A 452 15.57 13.08 37.18
N LEU A 453 14.55 13.75 37.72
CA LEU A 453 13.31 14.05 37.01
C LEU A 453 13.27 15.53 36.64
N GLY A 454 13.10 15.82 35.36
CA GLY A 454 12.88 17.17 34.84
C GLY A 454 11.53 17.76 35.25
N ALA A 455 11.40 19.07 35.09
CA ALA A 455 10.16 19.79 35.35
C ALA A 455 9.01 19.27 34.46
N ALA A 456 7.81 19.15 35.04
CA ALA A 456 6.65 18.64 34.33
C ALA A 456 6.10 19.68 33.33
N ARG A 457 5.92 19.27 32.08
CA ARG A 457 5.20 20.03 31.06
C ARG A 457 3.71 19.73 31.18
N CYS A 458 2.93 20.76 31.46
CA CYS A 458 1.48 20.64 31.64
C CYS A 458 0.75 20.88 30.31
N VAL A 459 -0.11 19.94 29.91
CA VAL A 459 -0.91 20.03 28.68
C VAL A 459 -2.37 19.78 29.02
N ARG A 460 -3.26 20.71 28.67
CA ARG A 460 -4.70 20.46 28.69
C ARG A 460 -5.16 19.98 27.32
N LEU A 461 -5.72 18.78 27.26
CA LEU A 461 -6.38 18.25 26.07
C LEU A 461 -7.89 18.31 26.25
N MET A 462 -8.59 18.72 25.22
CA MET A 462 -10.05 18.68 25.14
C MET A 462 -10.49 18.15 23.78
N GLY A 463 -11.52 17.31 23.77
CA GLY A 463 -12.07 16.68 22.57
C GLY A 463 -13.56 16.96 22.39
N TRP A 464 -13.96 17.19 21.15
CA TRP A 464 -15.35 17.41 20.74
C TRP A 464 -15.74 16.48 19.60
N ARG A 465 -17.04 16.20 19.54
CA ARG A 465 -17.69 15.61 18.38
C ARG A 465 -18.83 16.53 17.96
N LYS A 466 -18.81 17.01 16.72
CA LYS A 466 -19.90 17.83 16.18
C LYS A 466 -21.13 16.96 15.98
N ALA A 467 -22.31 17.47 16.33
CA ALA A 467 -23.54 16.73 16.12
C ALA A 467 -23.70 16.33 14.64
N ALA A 468 -24.22 15.14 14.39
CA ALA A 468 -24.71 14.81 13.05
C ALA A 468 -25.87 15.77 12.72
N ARG A 469 -25.98 16.23 11.48
CA ARG A 469 -27.23 16.87 11.04
C ARG A 469 -28.28 15.75 11.06
N GLY A 470 -29.33 15.94 11.86
CA GLY A 470 -30.47 15.04 11.92
C GLY A 470 -31.30 15.06 10.66
#